data_AF-A0A3P5XN11-F1
#
_entry.id   AF-A0A3P5XN11-F1
#
_cell.length_a   1.000
_cell.length_b   1.000
_cell.length_c   1.000
_cell.angle_alpha   90.00
_cell.angle_beta   90.00
_cell.angle_gamma   90.00
#
_symmetry.space_group_name_H-M   'P 1'
#
loop_
_entity.id
_entity.type
_entity.pdbx_description
1 polymer ?
#
loop_
_entity_poly.entity_id
_entity_poly.type
_entity_poly.pdbx_seq_one_letter_code
_entity_poly.pdbx_strand_id
1 'polypeptide(L)'
;MLAEAFPEESCQGTILHSDQGWPYQHSAYHQFLEEHGMRPSMSRKGNSLDNGMMESFLGILKSEMFYGFEKDFKSLDELKVAISDYIDYYNNKRIKIKLKGLSPVQYRTQSLT
;
A
#
# COMPACT_ATOMS: atom_id res chain seq x y z
N MET A 1 0.25 10.42 9.34
CA MET A 1 0.41 9.67 8.06
C MET A 1 1.74 8.93 7.95
N LEU A 2 2.89 9.56 7.67
CA LEU A 2 4.16 8.81 7.54
C LEU A 2 4.70 8.28 8.87
N ALA A 3 4.74 9.12 9.91
CA ALA A 3 5.13 8.70 11.26
C ALA A 3 4.17 7.65 11.87
N GLU A 4 2.90 7.62 11.43
CA GLU A 4 1.94 6.58 11.83
C GLU A 4 2.17 5.28 11.06
N ALA A 5 2.52 5.37 9.77
CA ALA A 5 2.78 4.21 8.92
C ALA A 5 4.12 3.54 9.23
N PHE A 6 5.09 4.32 9.72
CA PHE A 6 6.42 3.87 10.10
C PHE A 6 6.69 4.27 11.56
N PRO A 7 6.13 3.52 12.53
CA PRO A 7 6.27 3.82 13.95
C PRO A 7 7.65 3.42 14.51
N GLU A 8 8.42 2.60 13.79
CA GLU A 8 9.78 2.24 14.16
C GLU A 8 10.74 3.42 13.95
N GLU A 9 11.67 3.62 14.88
CA GLU A 9 12.69 4.68 14.78
C GLU A 9 13.65 4.48 13.60
N SER A 10 13.77 3.25 13.09
CA SER A 10 14.64 2.94 11.95
C SER A 10 14.12 1.77 11.12
N CYS A 11 14.02 1.96 9.81
CA CYS A 11 13.68 0.93 8.83
C CYS A 11 14.85 0.69 7.87
N GLN A 12 16.06 0.57 8.42
CA GLN A 12 17.30 0.51 7.64
C GLN A 12 17.27 -0.58 6.56
N GLY A 13 17.63 -0.20 5.33
CA GLY A 13 17.63 -1.11 4.19
C GLY A 13 16.27 -1.28 3.50
N THR A 14 15.21 -0.66 4.02
CA THR A 14 13.90 -0.60 3.35
C THR A 14 13.97 0.31 2.13
N ILE A 15 13.42 -0.16 1.01
CA ILE A 15 13.21 0.64 -0.19
C ILE A 15 11.74 1.03 -0.23
N LEU A 16 11.45 2.32 -0.26
CA LEU A 16 10.09 2.81 -0.40
C LEU A 16 9.90 3.33 -1.83
N HIS A 17 9.04 2.64 -2.58
CA HIS A 17 8.76 2.95 -3.97
C HIS A 17 7.47 3.79 -4.11
N SER A 18 7.52 4.86 -4.89
CA SER A 18 6.37 5.71 -5.22
C SER A 18 6.36 6.08 -6.71
N ASP A 19 5.24 6.63 -7.18
CA ASP A 19 5.23 7.35 -8.45
C ASP A 19 5.94 8.71 -8.33
N GLN A 20 5.92 9.49 -9.41
CA GLN A 20 6.42 10.88 -9.43
C GLN A 20 5.32 11.89 -9.07
N GLY A 21 4.32 11.51 -8.27
CA GLY A 21 3.32 12.43 -7.77
C GLY A 21 3.96 13.59 -7.00
N TRP A 22 3.38 14.78 -7.13
CA TRP A 22 3.92 16.00 -6.51
C TRP A 22 4.27 15.85 -5.02
N PRO A 23 3.43 15.20 -4.16
CA PRO A 23 3.76 14.99 -2.75
C PRO A 23 5.08 14.22 -2.52
N TYR A 24 5.38 13.24 -3.36
CA TYR A 24 6.57 12.38 -3.21
C TYR A 24 7.86 13.05 -3.68
N GLN A 25 7.77 14.21 -4.34
CA GLN A 25 8.93 15.01 -4.76
C GLN A 25 9.35 16.05 -3.72
N HIS A 26 8.58 16.23 -2.64
CA HIS A 26 8.91 17.23 -1.61
C HIS A 26 10.16 16.86 -0.82
N SER A 27 10.96 17.87 -0.48
CA SER A 27 12.13 17.71 0.39
C SER A 27 11.76 17.09 1.74
N ALA A 28 10.64 17.50 2.34
CA ALA A 28 10.17 16.96 3.62
C ALA A 28 9.91 15.45 3.58
N TYR A 29 9.42 14.94 2.44
CA TYR A 29 9.23 13.50 2.23
C TYR A 29 10.57 12.76 2.17
N HIS A 30 11.51 13.27 1.37
CA HIS A 30 12.84 12.69 1.27
C HIS A 30 13.61 12.74 2.59
N GLN A 31 13.52 13.84 3.32
CA GLN A 31 14.12 14.01 4.63
C GLN A 31 13.56 12.98 5.63
N PHE A 32 12.23 12.80 5.68
CA PHE A 32 11.62 11.78 6.53
C PHE A 32 12.19 10.39 6.22
N LEU A 33 12.29 10.01 4.94
CA LEU A 33 12.81 8.70 4.55
C LEU A 33 14.28 8.52 4.94
N GLU A 34 15.11 9.53 4.73
CA GLU A 34 16.53 9.52 5.09
C GLU A 34 16.72 9.38 6.62
N GLU A 35 15.96 10.15 7.40
CA GLU A 35 15.99 10.09 8.88
C GLU A 35 15.62 8.70 9.42
N HIS A 36 14.77 7.95 8.71
CA HIS A 36 14.39 6.58 9.08
C HIS A 36 15.26 5.50 8.40
N GLY A 37 16.34 5.87 7.71
CA GLY A 37 17.26 4.94 7.04
C GLY A 37 16.67 4.23 5.80
N MET A 38 15.60 4.78 5.23
CA MET A 38 14.94 4.25 4.03
C MET A 38 15.54 4.82 2.76
N ARG A 39 15.55 4.01 1.70
CA ARG A 39 15.96 4.45 0.36
C ARG A 39 14.73 4.79 -0.50
N PRO A 40 14.54 6.05 -0.93
CA PRO A 40 13.47 6.39 -1.86
C PRO A 40 13.72 5.75 -3.24
N SER A 41 12.66 5.29 -3.88
CA SER A 41 12.64 4.81 -5.26
C SER A 41 11.43 5.41 -5.96
N MET A 42 11.59 5.97 -7.15
CA MET A 42 10.47 6.54 -7.91
C MET A 42 10.37 5.92 -9.30
N SER A 43 9.14 5.83 -9.82
CA SER A 43 8.88 5.45 -11.22
C SER A 43 9.66 6.31 -12.21
N ARG A 44 10.02 5.73 -13.37
CA ARG A 44 10.60 6.50 -14.48
C ARG A 44 9.54 7.43 -15.09
N LYS A 45 9.97 8.60 -15.53
CA LYS A 45 9.09 9.57 -16.20
C LYS A 45 8.44 8.94 -17.42
N GLY A 46 7.12 9.01 -17.50
CA GLY A 46 6.34 8.44 -18.60
C GLY A 46 6.18 6.92 -18.56
N ASN A 47 6.52 6.26 -17.45
CA ASN A 47 6.37 4.81 -17.28
C ASN A 47 5.43 4.47 -16.12
N SER A 48 4.16 4.25 -16.43
CA SER A 48 3.15 3.86 -15.43
C SER A 48 3.31 2.43 -14.93
N LEU A 49 3.99 1.55 -15.68
CA LEU A 49 4.15 0.14 -15.30
C LEU A 49 4.97 -0.03 -14.02
N ASP A 50 5.87 0.90 -13.73
CA ASP A 50 6.67 0.89 -12.50
C ASP A 50 5.77 0.96 -11.24
N ASN A 51 4.60 1.62 -11.33
CA ASN A 51 3.60 1.72 -10.24
C ASN A 51 2.41 0.73 -10.40
N GLY A 52 2.41 -0.09 -11.46
CA GLY A 52 1.23 -0.88 -11.85
C GLY A 52 0.73 -1.86 -10.79
N MET A 53 1.62 -2.34 -9.91
CA MET A 53 1.25 -3.21 -8.79
C MET A 53 0.34 -2.50 -7.77
N MET A 54 0.68 -1.27 -7.38
CA MET A 54 -0.12 -0.49 -6.45
C MET A 54 -1.41 0.02 -7.11
N GLU A 55 -1.35 0.41 -8.38
CA GLU A 55 -2.55 0.77 -9.15
C GLU A 55 -3.53 -0.41 -9.25
N SER A 56 -3.03 -1.62 -9.50
CA SER A 56 -3.85 -2.82 -9.54
C SER A 56 -4.51 -3.10 -8.19
N PHE A 57 -3.78 -2.95 -7.08
CA PHE A 57 -4.35 -3.10 -5.74
C PHE A 57 -5.45 -2.08 -5.47
N LEU A 58 -5.20 -0.79 -5.75
CA LEU A 58 -6.17 0.28 -5.53
C LEU A 58 -7.41 0.14 -6.43
N GLY A 59 -7.23 -0.33 -7.67
CA GLY A 59 -8.33 -0.65 -8.58
C GLY A 59 -9.23 -1.74 -8.00
N ILE A 60 -8.64 -2.84 -7.52
CA ILE A 60 -9.37 -3.94 -6.90
C ILE A 60 -10.10 -3.48 -5.64
N LEU A 61 -9.43 -2.73 -4.75
CA LEU A 61 -10.03 -2.19 -3.53
C LEU A 61 -11.27 -1.34 -3.85
N LYS A 62 -11.16 -0.42 -4.80
CA LYS A 62 -12.29 0.44 -5.18
C LYS A 62 -13.43 -0.37 -5.79
N SER A 63 -13.11 -1.31 -6.69
CA SER A 63 -14.12 -2.15 -7.33
C SER A 63 -14.87 -3.08 -6.38
N GLU A 64 -14.19 -3.63 -5.37
CA GLU A 64 -14.80 -4.61 -4.47
C GLU A 64 -15.45 -3.99 -3.24
N MET A 65 -14.94 -2.86 -2.74
CA MET A 65 -15.41 -2.27 -1.47
C MET A 65 -16.11 -0.92 -1.63
N PHE A 66 -15.74 -0.12 -2.62
CA PHE A 66 -16.19 1.28 -2.68
C PHE A 66 -17.28 1.53 -3.72
N TYR A 67 -17.05 1.12 -4.98
CA TYR A 67 -17.98 1.41 -6.07
C TYR A 67 -19.32 0.69 -5.88
N GLY A 68 -20.41 1.45 -5.92
CA GLY A 68 -21.77 0.97 -5.64
C GLY A 68 -22.18 1.10 -4.17
N PHE A 69 -21.23 1.35 -3.26
CA PHE A 69 -21.44 1.47 -1.82
C PHE A 69 -21.12 2.89 -1.32
N GLU A 70 -20.88 3.85 -2.20
CA GLU A 70 -20.40 5.20 -1.83
C GLU A 70 -21.36 5.91 -0.87
N LYS A 71 -22.67 5.62 -0.99
CA LYS A 71 -23.72 6.21 -0.15
C LYS A 71 -23.84 5.57 1.23
N ASP A 72 -23.21 4.42 1.45
CA ASP A 72 -23.29 3.68 2.70
C ASP A 72 -22.39 4.30 3.77
N PHE A 73 -21.28 4.92 3.36
CA PHE A 73 -20.39 5.67 4.23
C PHE A 73 -20.98 7.05 4.57
N LYS A 74 -21.34 7.26 5.84
CA LYS A 74 -21.89 8.52 6.36
C LYS A 74 -20.81 9.48 6.85
N SER A 75 -19.59 8.98 7.05
CA SER A 75 -18.44 9.78 7.47
C SER A 75 -17.14 9.28 6.85
N LEU A 76 -16.12 10.14 6.86
CA LEU A 76 -14.77 9.75 6.47
C LEU A 76 -14.19 8.69 7.42
N ASP A 77 -14.58 8.69 8.69
CA ASP A 77 -14.07 7.73 9.66
C ASP A 77 -14.64 6.33 9.40
N GLU A 78 -15.92 6.22 9.03
CA GLU A 78 -16.50 4.95 8.55
C GLU A 78 -15.77 4.43 7.31
N LEU A 79 -15.45 5.31 6.36
CA LEU A 79 -14.67 4.92 5.18
C LEU A 79 -13.25 4.46 5.53
N LYS A 80 -12.57 5.12 6.48
CA LYS A 80 -11.24 4.69 6.96
C LYS A 80 -11.28 3.30 7.61
N VAL A 81 -12.33 3.02 8.40
CA VAL A 81 -12.54 1.69 9.01
C VAL A 81 -12.74 0.65 7.92
N ALA A 82 -13.63 0.90 6.95
CA ALA A 82 -13.86 -0.03 5.85
C ALA A 82 -12.62 -0.28 4.99
N ILE A 83 -11.80 0.75 4.73
CA ILE A 83 -10.51 0.60 4.05
C ILE A 83 -9.57 -0.29 4.86
N SER A 84 -9.48 -0.08 6.17
CA SER A 84 -8.61 -0.87 7.06
C SER A 84 -9.04 -2.34 7.11
N ASP A 85 -10.34 -2.60 7.26
CA ASP A 85 -10.91 -3.95 7.26
C ASP A 85 -10.69 -4.66 5.92
N TYR A 86 -10.83 -3.93 4.81
CA TYR A 86 -10.58 -4.48 3.49
C TYR A 86 -9.09 -4.82 3.29
N ILE A 87 -8.17 -3.98 3.76
CA ILE A 87 -6.72 -4.25 3.70
C ILE A 87 -6.38 -5.51 4.52
N ASP A 88 -6.95 -5.68 5.72
CA ASP A 88 -6.79 -6.91 6.51
C ASP A 88 -7.31 -8.13 5.75
N TYR A 89 -8.54 -8.05 5.22
CA TYR A 89 -9.10 -9.12 4.41
C TYR A 89 -8.20 -9.46 3.22
N TYR A 90 -7.76 -8.46 2.46
CA TYR A 90 -6.94 -8.64 1.26
C TYR A 90 -5.63 -9.37 1.59
N ASN A 91 -4.97 -8.98 2.67
CA ASN A 91 -3.64 -9.49 3.03
C ASN A 91 -3.72 -10.85 3.74
N ASN A 92 -4.69 -11.04 4.63
CA ASN A 92 -4.72 -12.18 5.55
C ASN A 92 -5.71 -13.27 5.15
N LYS A 93 -6.82 -12.93 4.49
CA LYS A 93 -7.96 -13.86 4.27
C LYS A 93 -8.27 -14.14 2.80
N ARG A 94 -7.88 -13.26 1.88
CA ARG A 94 -8.23 -13.37 0.46
C ARG A 94 -7.63 -14.62 -0.18
N ILE A 95 -8.49 -15.48 -0.70
CA ILE A 95 -8.08 -16.65 -1.48
C ILE A 95 -7.61 -16.20 -2.86
N LYS A 96 -6.35 -16.50 -3.21
CA LYS A 96 -5.83 -16.29 -4.56
C LYS A 96 -5.48 -17.62 -5.22
N ILE A 97 -6.19 -17.97 -6.29
CA ILE A 97 -5.96 -19.21 -7.05
C ILE A 97 -4.50 -19.28 -7.56
N LYS A 98 -3.96 -18.15 -8.06
CA LYS A 98 -2.56 -18.06 -8.49
C LYS A 98 -1.55 -18.35 -7.36
N LEU A 99 -1.96 -18.16 -6.11
CA LEU A 99 -1.17 -18.46 -4.90
C LEU A 99 -1.58 -19.80 -4.27
N LYS A 100 -2.15 -20.74 -5.05
CA LYS A 100 -2.64 -22.05 -4.58
C LYS A 100 -3.69 -21.95 -3.45
N GLY A 101 -4.47 -20.88 -3.48
CA GLY A 101 -5.51 -20.62 -2.48
C GLY A 101 -5.03 -19.90 -1.22
N LEU A 102 -3.74 -19.58 -1.13
CA LEU A 102 -3.17 -18.84 0.00
C LEU A 102 -3.48 -17.35 -0.07
N SER A 103 -3.55 -16.71 1.09
CA SER A 103 -3.54 -15.25 1.19
C SER A 103 -2.15 -14.66 0.88
N PRO A 104 -2.05 -13.37 0.51
CA PRO A 104 -0.77 -12.72 0.26
C PRO A 104 0.25 -12.90 1.39
N VAL A 105 -0.19 -12.77 2.65
CA VAL A 105 0.68 -12.96 3.81
C VAL A 105 1.12 -14.42 3.93
N GLN A 106 0.18 -15.38 3.84
CA GLN A 106 0.51 -16.82 3.90
C GLN A 106 1.52 -17.22 2.82
N TYR A 107 1.34 -16.73 1.60
CA TYR A 107 2.27 -17.00 0.49
C TYR A 107 3.66 -16.40 0.74
N ARG A 108 3.73 -15.17 1.27
CA ARG A 108 4.99 -14.50 1.62
C ARG A 108 5.74 -15.25 2.73
N THR A 109 5.03 -15.70 3.76
CA THR A 109 5.64 -16.44 4.88
C THR A 109 6.04 -17.86 4.51
N GLN A 110 5.33 -18.50 3.58
CA GLN A 110 5.71 -19.84 3.10
C GLN A 110 7.08 -19.85 2.40
N SER A 111 7.42 -18.76 1.71
CA SER A 111 8.66 -18.64 0.93
C SER A 111 9.92 -18.42 1.78
N LEU A 112 9.78 -18.33 3.10
CA LEU A 112 10.89 -18.15 4.06
C LEU A 112 11.27 -19.45 4.79
N THR A 113 10.72 -20.59 4.35
CA THR A 113 11.04 -21.95 4.81
C THR A 113 11.55 -22.77 3.64
#